data_AF-A0A917KVZ1-F1
#
_entry.id   AF-A0A917KVZ1-F1
#
_cell.length_a   1.000
_cell.length_b   1.000
_cell.length_c   1.000
_cell.angle_alpha   90.00
_cell.angle_beta   90.00
_cell.angle_gamma   90.00
#
_symmetry.space_group_name_H-M   'P 1'
#
loop_
_entity.id
_entity.type
_entity.pdbx_description
1 polymer ?
#
loop_
_entity_poly.entity_id
_entity_poly.type
_entity_poly.pdbx_seq_one_letter_code
_entity_poly.pdbx_strand_id
1 'polypeptide(L)'
;MFCGNCGEACPTGALSFRSEFTLRAAGTWHETRQTAATTVRGQWTVGCGVTLHVQDNETVKVTSPLDDPVTHGNLRIKGRFGHQHQQNRG
;
A
#
# COMPACT_ATOMS: atom_id res chain seq x y z
N MET A 1 14.37 -0.83 -9.06
CA MET A 1 14.60 -0.55 -7.63
C MET A 1 13.29 -0.69 -6.87
N PHE A 2 13.25 -1.56 -5.86
CA PHE A 2 12.05 -1.91 -5.07
C PHE A 2 12.04 -1.17 -3.73
N CYS A 3 11.91 0.16 -3.77
CA CYS A 3 11.85 0.96 -2.54
C CYS A 3 10.51 0.73 -1.83
N GLY A 4 10.53 0.39 -0.54
CA GLY A 4 9.34 0.24 0.31
C GLY A 4 8.91 -1.20 0.62
N ASN A 5 9.58 -2.22 0.08
CA ASN A 5 9.29 -3.62 0.43
C ASN A 5 9.81 -4.00 1.82
N CYS A 6 10.92 -3.40 2.26
CA CYS A 6 11.44 -3.61 3.62
C CYS A 6 10.45 -3.18 4.71
N GLY A 7 9.60 -2.17 4.44
CA GLY A 7 8.56 -1.73 5.39
C GLY A 7 7.36 -2.68 5.47
N GLU A 8 7.09 -3.43 4.39
CA GLU A 8 6.04 -4.46 4.40
C GLU A 8 6.53 -5.77 5.02
N ALA A 9 7.79 -6.12 4.77
CA ALA A 9 8.41 -7.31 5.34
C ALA A 9 8.86 -7.14 6.80
N CYS A 10 8.81 -5.92 7.37
CA CYS A 10 9.27 -5.65 8.72
C CYS A 10 8.24 -6.16 9.75
N PRO A 11 8.50 -7.26 10.48
CA PRO A 11 7.52 -7.82 11.41
C PRO A 11 7.37 -6.98 12.69
N THR A 12 8.36 -6.13 12.99
CA THR A 12 8.39 -5.28 14.19
C THR A 12 7.81 -3.90 13.97
N GLY A 13 7.52 -3.51 12.72
CA GLY A 13 7.08 -2.16 12.38
C GLY A 13 8.15 -1.07 12.54
N ALA A 14 9.41 -1.43 12.82
CA ALA A 14 10.51 -0.47 12.91
C ALA A 14 10.68 0.33 11.60
N LEU A 15 10.43 -0.33 10.48
CA LEU A 15 10.21 0.32 9.18
C LEU A 15 8.72 0.24 8.87
N SER A 16 8.04 1.38 8.91
CA SER A 16 6.61 1.50 8.61
C SER A 16 6.38 2.53 7.52
N PHE A 17 5.26 2.41 6.79
CA PHE A 17 4.83 3.46 5.88
C PHE A 17 4.41 4.71 6.67
N ARG A 18 4.68 5.90 6.11
CA ARG A 18 4.39 7.16 6.81
C ARG A 18 2.92 7.30 7.21
N SER A 19 1.98 6.93 6.34
CA SER A 19 0.55 6.95 6.63
C SER A 19 0.19 6.04 7.82
N GLU A 20 0.67 4.79 7.79
CA GLU A 20 0.48 3.83 8.87
C GLU A 20 1.10 4.32 10.18
N PHE A 21 2.34 4.83 10.14
CA PHE A 21 3.02 5.39 11.31
C PHE A 21 2.23 6.55 11.91
N THR A 22 1.79 7.52 11.10
CA THR A 22 1.02 8.68 11.57
C THR A 22 -0.32 8.27 12.17
N LEU A 23 -1.06 7.37 11.52
CA LEU A 23 -2.37 6.91 12.01
C LEU A 23 -2.23 6.09 13.30
N ARG A 24 -1.19 5.25 13.41
CA ARG A 24 -0.88 4.51 14.65
C ARG A 24 -0.50 5.46 15.78
N ALA A 25 0.32 6.47 15.51
CA ALA A 25 0.69 7.49 16.50
C ALA A 25 -0.52 8.31 16.97
N ALA A 26 -1.49 8.57 16.08
CA ALA A 26 -2.74 9.25 16.41
C ALA A 26 -3.80 8.33 17.06
N GLY A 27 -3.56 7.02 17.15
CA GLY A 27 -4.54 6.06 17.67
C GLY A 27 -5.73 5.80 16.74
N THR A 28 -5.67 6.25 15.49
CA THR A 28 -6.74 6.16 14.49
C THR A 28 -6.52 5.06 13.46
N TRP A 29 -5.46 4.26 13.62
CA TRP A 29 -5.21 3.10 12.79
C TRP A 29 -6.14 1.93 13.16
N HIS A 30 -7.05 1.57 12.26
CA HIS A 30 -8.04 0.53 12.49
C HIS A 30 -8.06 -0.47 11.33
N GLU A 31 -7.11 -1.41 11.31
CA GLU A 31 -7.02 -2.48 10.28
C GLU A 31 -8.33 -3.20 10.04
N THR A 32 -9.09 -3.49 11.11
CA THR A 32 -10.38 -4.21 11.00
C THR A 32 -11.48 -3.42 10.31
N ARG A 33 -11.36 -2.09 10.23
CA ARG A 33 -12.32 -1.22 9.51
C ARG A 33 -11.85 -0.89 8.10
N GLN A 34 -10.65 -1.32 7.72
CA GLN A 34 -10.12 -1.04 6.39
C GLN A 34 -10.79 -1.95 5.36
N THR A 35 -11.20 -1.36 4.24
CA THR A 35 -11.67 -2.13 3.09
C THR A 35 -10.48 -2.42 2.19
N ALA A 36 -10.24 -3.70 1.90
CA ALA A 36 -9.18 -4.14 1.00
C ALA A 36 -9.76 -4.53 -0.36
N ALA A 37 -9.28 -3.91 -1.43
CA ALA A 37 -9.68 -4.22 -2.80
C ALA A 37 -8.46 -4.50 -3.67
N THR A 38 -8.40 -5.71 -4.22
CA THR A 38 -7.33 -6.11 -5.15
C THR A 38 -7.75 -5.77 -6.58
N THR A 39 -6.90 -5.04 -7.29
CA THR A 39 -7.14 -4.64 -8.68
C THR A 39 -5.85 -4.74 -9.49
N VAL A 40 -5.99 -4.88 -10.81
CA VAL A 40 -4.89 -4.77 -11.75
C VAL A 40 -4.88 -3.33 -12.25
N ARG A 41 -3.87 -2.55 -11.85
CA ARG A 41 -3.81 -1.13 -12.26
C ARG A 41 -3.34 -1.00 -13.70
N GLY A 42 -4.21 -0.52 -14.59
CA GLY A 42 -3.95 -0.38 -16.04
C GLY A 42 -2.84 0.61 -16.43
N GLN A 43 -2.38 1.47 -15.52
CA GLN A 43 -1.23 2.35 -15.75
C GLN A 43 0.14 1.64 -15.69
N TRP A 44 0.17 0.33 -15.38
CA TRP A 44 1.36 -0.50 -15.38
C TRP A 44 1.25 -1.54 -16.50
N THR A 45 2.09 -1.43 -17.53
CA THR A 45 2.11 -2.29 -18.73
C THR A 45 2.27 -3.79 -18.43
N VAL A 46 2.64 -4.14 -17.20
CA VAL A 46 2.95 -5.51 -16.75
C VAL A 46 1.84 -6.16 -15.93
N GLY A 47 0.72 -5.48 -15.68
CA GLY A 47 -0.44 -6.10 -15.02
C GLY A 47 -0.22 -6.49 -13.56
N CYS A 48 0.57 -5.72 -12.80
CA CYS A 48 0.77 -5.95 -11.37
C CYS A 48 -0.56 -5.93 -10.60
N GLY A 49 -0.88 -7.01 -9.89
CA GLY A 49 -1.91 -7.00 -8.86
C GLY A 49 -1.51 -6.07 -7.72
N VAL A 50 -2.44 -5.21 -7.31
CA VAL A 50 -2.25 -4.32 -6.16
C VAL A 50 -3.48 -4.41 -5.28
N THR A 51 -3.27 -4.49 -3.97
CA THR A 51 -4.33 -4.41 -2.96
C THR A 51 -4.31 -3.03 -2.33
N LEU A 52 -5.41 -2.30 -2.50
CA LEU A 52 -5.64 -0.99 -1.91
C LEU A 52 -6.33 -1.18 -0.55
N HIS A 53 -5.76 -0.61 0.50
CA HIS A 53 -6.37 -0.57 1.83
C HIS A 53 -6.94 0.83 2.06
N VAL A 54 -8.25 0.91 2.28
CA VAL A 54 -9.00 2.17 2.40
C VAL A 54 -9.59 2.28 3.79
N GLN A 55 -9.34 3.40 4.47
CA GLN A 55 -9.96 3.79 5.72
C GLN A 55 -10.54 5.20 5.56
N ASP A 56 -11.77 5.45 6.02
CA ASP A 56 -12.35 6.80 6.01
C ASP A 56 -12.37 7.47 4.62
N ASN A 57 -12.59 6.67 3.57
CA ASN A 57 -12.50 7.05 2.15
C ASN A 57 -11.10 7.49 1.66
N GLU A 58 -10.05 7.28 2.45
CA GLU A 58 -8.67 7.52 2.08
C GLU A 58 -7.89 6.21 1.89
N THR A 59 -7.05 6.14 0.86
CA THR A 59 -6.13 5.01 0.69
C THR A 59 -4.97 5.17 1.68
N VAL A 60 -4.93 4.32 2.71
CA VAL A 60 -3.93 4.40 3.79
C VAL A 60 -2.71 3.51 3.54
N LYS A 61 -2.85 2.44 2.73
CA LYS A 61 -1.78 1.49 2.42
C LYS A 61 -2.02 0.81 1.07
N VAL A 62 -0.94 0.44 0.38
CA VAL A 62 -0.99 -0.36 -0.85
C VAL A 62 0.01 -1.50 -0.76
N THR A 63 -0.47 -2.73 -0.89
CA THR A 63 0.32 -3.96 -0.85
C THR A 63 0.16 -4.74 -2.15
N SER A 64 0.92 -5.82 -2.33
CA SER A 64 0.64 -6.81 -3.37
C SER A 64 0.38 -8.17 -2.75
N PRO A 65 -0.56 -8.98 -3.30
CA PRO A 65 -0.69 -10.38 -2.88
C PRO A 65 0.63 -11.14 -3.04
N LEU A 66 0.96 -11.97 -2.05
CA LEU A 66 2.18 -12.79 -2.07
C LEU A 66 2.17 -13.84 -3.19
N ASP A 67 0.97 -14.30 -3.56
CA ASP A 67 0.68 -15.27 -4.61
C ASP A 67 0.49 -14.64 -6.00
N ASP A 68 0.66 -13.32 -6.14
CA ASP A 68 0.56 -12.64 -7.43
C ASP A 68 1.66 -13.15 -8.39
N PRO A 69 1.30 -13.69 -9.58
CA PRO A 69 2.22 -14.38 -10.46
C PRO A 69 3.28 -13.47 -11.10
N VAL A 70 3.07 -12.15 -11.02
CA VAL A 70 3.97 -11.15 -11.60
C VAL A 70 4.85 -10.53 -10.53
N THR A 71 4.25 -10.14 -9.42
CA THR A 71 4.90 -9.32 -8.38
C THR A 71 5.36 -10.10 -7.17
N HIS A 72 4.73 -11.24 -6.85
CA HIS A 72 5.06 -12.07 -5.69
C HIS A 72 5.19 -11.22 -4.40
N GLY A 73 4.20 -10.36 -4.14
CA GLY A 73 4.22 -9.42 -3.02
C GLY A 73 5.05 -8.14 -3.21
N ASN A 74 5.86 -8.04 -4.25
CA ASN A 74 6.80 -6.93 -4.42
C ASN A 74 6.27 -5.84 -5.36
N LEU A 75 6.16 -4.60 -4.86
CA LEU A 75 5.78 -3.46 -5.69
C LEU A 75 6.94 -2.51 -5.96
N ARG A 76 6.96 -1.93 -7.16
CA ARG A 76 7.82 -0.77 -7.46
C ARG A 76 7.28 0.46 -6.75
N ILE A 77 8.14 1.46 -6.56
CA ILE A 77 7.83 2.71 -5.85
C ILE A 77 6.53 3.37 -6.33
N LYS A 78 6.30 3.42 -7.64
CA LYS A 78 5.10 4.04 -8.21
C LYS A 78 3.82 3.20 -8.01
N GLY A 79 3.94 1.88 -7.94
CA GLY A 79 2.82 0.99 -7.58
C GLY A 79 2.39 1.19 -6.13
N ARG A 80 3.38 1.35 -5.24
CA ARG A 80 3.20 1.48 -3.79
C ARG A 80 2.78 2.88 -3.34
N PHE A 81 3.45 3.92 -3.82
CA PHE A 81 3.25 5.32 -3.37
C PHE A 81 2.50 6.19 -4.37
N GLY A 82 2.18 5.68 -5.57
CA GLY A 82 1.51 6.47 -6.60
C GLY A 82 0.09 6.93 -6.21
N HIS A 83 -0.56 6.28 -5.25
CA HIS A 83 -1.89 6.69 -4.76
C HIS A 83 -1.86 8.06 -4.08
N GLN A 84 -0.76 8.41 -3.39
CA GLN A 84 -0.63 9.68 -2.68
C GLN A 84 -0.72 10.89 -3.61
N HIS A 85 -0.25 10.76 -4.86
CA HIS A 85 -0.34 11.83 -5.85
C HIS A 85 -1.76 12.02 -6.41
N GLN A 86 -2.57 10.96 -6.42
CA GLN A 86 -3.97 11.01 -6.87
C GLN A 86 -4.90 11.54 -5.76
N GLN A 87 -4.52 11.34 -4.48
CA GLN A 87 -5.21 11.87 -3.31
C GLN A 87 -4.76 13.28 -2.92
N ASN A 88 -3.64 13.77 -3.47
CA ASN A 88 -3.19 15.15 -3.31
C ASN A 88 -4.08 16.10 -4.15
N ARG A 89 -5.34 16.23 -3.73
CA ARG A 89 -6.20 17.36 -4.09
C ARG A 89 -5.64 18.56 -3.31
N GLY A 90 -5.01 19.48 -4.03
CA GLY A 90 -4.58 20.77 -3.47
C GLY A 90 -5.75 21.56 -2.91
#